data_AF-A0AAD6YP41-F1
#
_entry.id   AF-A0AAD6YP41-F1
#
_cell.length_a   1.000
_cell.length_b   1.000
_cell.length_c   1.000
_cell.angle_alpha   90.00
_cell.angle_beta   90.00
_cell.angle_gamma   90.00
#
_symmetry.space_group_name_H-M   'P 1'
#
loop_
_entity.id
_entity.type
_entity.pdbx_description
1 polymer ?
#
loop_
_entity_poly.entity_id
_entity_poly.type
_entity_poly.pdbx_seq_one_letter_code
_entity_poly.pdbx_strand_id
1 'polypeptide(L)'
;MSFRLKRSLPRYYTAAKRTKSTASSTIKRDILQWTSVQDHLHKIAETNGQVVLADIERLRPRSHAPPGTPTYEAQYNQLVEKITSSFNAKQLRQFLKLYDISVPSDRKKNNWAAAIIEEQWNWPPLAAIREQERAAEMSVETLPLTPTQAFLILGKDGADSRALSKKYHVRMTYLSNPLSLRIEGTVGCLATLRAHIGELKSAISQGFFELPAERGIRSDVLHRVSRLSGALVEDVGGRMIRISFIKHNPRTARVAKRLLAQALCEESDTKQRRLFFHLPPSIPSFSTLPVPTNFPHAYALFPFLSPRSLPWTVSESGVFRLRRVEDWLGKGAIEDLKKTGGLLMGRGHLLTLQQQEADLRALLLAGFLDSGPSPSRVVTASIGHVLVTSAPGHRYNIIPPLQGNWKVPYILNWMEKLSEPVVFARSLPTHLLDSPVSERQMLHRLVYRAVTTNGDAGRAIEVETVLPQEATASIQNSGFEKLAFRSRCLAGQKVDLDVLMPDRPADIRFSAFDTTDLAASQWPQELDEYMSNLRAFLSYDDRDASQPEPPLIVDYEGVQYILHSASTVRRKVERLDPSSVQVITESALDLDGEQKTASCQVICEDIESEAAWKSFLRQCDSVSTAAAPAITRHAVPVF
;
A
#
# COMPACT_ATOMS: atom_id res chain seq x y z
N MET A 1 12.76 -16.76 4.38
CA MET A 1 11.77 -16.23 5.34
C MET A 1 10.57 -15.60 4.64
N SER A 2 9.47 -16.34 4.54
CA SER A 2 8.12 -15.76 4.50
C SER A 2 7.54 -16.05 5.87
N PHE A 3 7.39 -15.05 6.73
CA PHE A 3 6.76 -15.21 8.03
C PHE A 3 5.28 -15.57 7.80
N ARG A 4 4.99 -16.87 7.67
CA ARG A 4 3.62 -17.38 7.79
C ARG A 4 3.24 -17.28 9.25
N LEU A 5 2.66 -16.14 9.63
CA LEU A 5 1.68 -16.10 10.71
C LEU A 5 0.66 -17.21 10.42
N LYS A 6 0.61 -18.24 11.28
CA LYS A 6 -0.44 -19.24 11.28
C LYS A 6 -1.78 -18.54 11.56
N ARG A 7 -2.38 -17.96 10.52
CA ARG A 7 -3.82 -17.73 10.49
C ARG A 7 -4.45 -19.11 10.45
N SER A 8 -5.19 -19.48 11.50
CA SER A 8 -6.12 -20.59 11.46
C SER A 8 -7.11 -20.34 10.33
N LEU A 9 -6.90 -21.02 9.20
CA LEU A 9 -7.84 -21.01 8.09
C LEU A 9 -9.15 -21.67 8.56
N PRO A 10 -10.32 -21.11 8.23
CA PRO A 10 -11.57 -21.85 8.35
C PRO A 10 -11.48 -23.09 7.47
N ARG A 11 -11.78 -24.25 8.04
CA ARG A 11 -11.99 -25.50 7.29
C ARG A 11 -13.04 -25.22 6.21
N TYR A 12 -12.59 -25.21 4.95
CA TYR A 12 -13.49 -25.33 3.82
C TYR A 12 -14.13 -26.72 3.90
N TYR A 13 -15.41 -26.77 4.27
CA TYR A 13 -16.25 -27.93 4.02
C TYR A 13 -16.33 -28.11 2.50
N THR A 14 -15.58 -29.07 1.97
CA THR A 14 -15.82 -29.62 0.64
C THR A 14 -17.11 -30.43 0.73
N ALA A 15 -18.20 -29.86 0.21
CA ALA A 15 -19.44 -30.59 0.02
C ALA A 15 -19.18 -31.72 -1.00
N ALA A 16 -19.05 -32.95 -0.49
CA ALA A 16 -19.02 -34.16 -1.30
C ALA A 16 -20.34 -34.26 -2.09
N LYS A 17 -20.25 -34.16 -3.41
CA LYS A 17 -21.35 -34.55 -4.32
C LYS A 17 -21.57 -36.05 -4.16
N ARG A 18 -22.54 -36.44 -3.34
CA ARG A 18 -23.14 -37.78 -3.35
C ARG A 18 -23.85 -37.97 -4.68
N THR A 19 -23.20 -38.66 -5.62
CA THR A 19 -23.86 -39.32 -6.73
C THR A 19 -24.64 -40.51 -6.18
N LYS A 20 -25.94 -40.35 -5.96
CA LYS A 20 -26.86 -41.48 -5.75
C LYS A 20 -27.07 -42.17 -7.10
N SER A 21 -26.47 -43.34 -7.26
CA SER A 21 -26.87 -44.32 -8.27
C SER A 21 -28.20 -44.93 -7.86
N THR A 22 -29.29 -44.51 -8.49
CA THR A 22 -30.57 -45.23 -8.41
C THR A 22 -30.54 -46.37 -9.41
N ALA A 23 -30.57 -47.58 -8.86
CA ALA A 23 -30.71 -48.83 -9.59
C ALA A 23 -32.02 -48.85 -10.38
N SER A 24 -31.91 -49.24 -11.65
CA SER A 24 -33.01 -49.58 -12.54
C SER A 24 -33.68 -50.86 -12.05
N SER A 25 -34.91 -50.76 -11.55
CA SER A 25 -35.81 -51.91 -11.40
C SER A 25 -36.83 -51.88 -12.53
N THR A 26 -36.63 -52.74 -13.51
CA THR A 26 -37.55 -52.97 -14.63
C THR A 26 -38.81 -53.67 -14.12
N ILE A 27 -39.85 -52.89 -13.81
CA ILE A 27 -41.20 -53.41 -13.58
C ILE A 27 -41.88 -53.49 -14.95
N LYS A 28 -41.96 -54.71 -15.49
CA LYS A 28 -42.91 -55.04 -16.56
C LYS A 28 -44.32 -54.91 -15.97
N ARG A 29 -45.08 -53.93 -16.45
CA ARG A 29 -46.53 -53.85 -16.24
C ARG A 29 -47.24 -53.80 -17.59
N ASP A 30 -48.38 -54.47 -17.57
CA ASP A 30 -49.24 -54.81 -18.67
C ASP A 30 -49.46 -53.72 -19.72
N ILE A 31 -49.33 -54.18 -20.96
CA ILE A 31 -49.77 -53.54 -22.18
C ILE A 31 -51.26 -53.87 -22.27
N LEU A 32 -52.12 -52.85 -22.38
CA LEU A 32 -53.59 -52.89 -22.53
C LEU A 32 -54.43 -52.60 -21.26
N GLN A 33 -54.10 -51.53 -20.54
CA GLN A 33 -55.15 -50.69 -19.97
C GLN A 33 -55.05 -49.29 -20.56
N TRP A 34 -56.05 -48.93 -21.37
CA TRP A 34 -56.31 -47.55 -21.79
C TRP A 34 -56.48 -46.70 -20.54
N THR A 35 -55.40 -46.02 -20.14
CA THR A 35 -55.37 -45.16 -18.97
C THR A 35 -55.70 -43.74 -19.41
N SER A 36 -56.32 -42.96 -18.54
CA SER A 36 -56.63 -41.53 -18.67
C SER A 36 -55.50 -40.66 -19.28
N VAL A 37 -54.26 -41.15 -19.28
CA VAL A 37 -53.08 -40.56 -19.92
C VAL A 37 -53.18 -40.59 -21.46
N GLN A 38 -53.72 -41.65 -22.08
CA GLN A 38 -53.87 -41.74 -23.55
C GLN A 38 -55.00 -40.83 -24.06
N ASP A 39 -56.13 -40.73 -23.35
CA ASP A 39 -57.18 -39.74 -23.68
C ASP A 39 -56.69 -38.30 -23.52
N HIS A 40 -55.82 -38.05 -22.54
CA HIS A 40 -55.18 -36.74 -22.39
C HIS A 40 -54.18 -36.46 -23.52
N LEU A 41 -53.37 -37.45 -23.91
CA LEU A 41 -52.45 -37.34 -25.05
C LEU A 41 -53.18 -37.19 -26.40
N HIS A 42 -54.33 -37.83 -26.59
CA HIS A 42 -55.18 -37.67 -27.78
C HIS A 42 -55.80 -36.27 -27.82
N LYS A 43 -56.31 -35.77 -26.68
CA LYS A 43 -56.77 -34.37 -26.58
C LYS A 43 -55.66 -33.36 -26.82
N ILE A 44 -54.43 -33.62 -26.35
CA ILE A 44 -53.26 -32.76 -26.59
C ILE A 44 -52.84 -32.79 -28.08
N ALA A 45 -52.91 -33.96 -28.73
CA ALA A 45 -52.62 -34.10 -30.16
C ALA A 45 -53.66 -33.38 -31.02
N GLU A 46 -54.94 -33.41 -30.63
CA GLU A 46 -56.03 -32.70 -31.31
C GLU A 46 -55.96 -31.17 -31.12
N THR A 47 -55.37 -30.66 -30.03
CA THR A 47 -55.22 -29.21 -29.80
C THR A 47 -54.03 -28.57 -30.54
N ASN A 48 -53.26 -29.32 -31.35
CA ASN A 48 -52.08 -28.82 -32.08
C ASN A 48 -51.07 -28.05 -31.18
N GLY A 49 -51.01 -28.37 -29.88
CA GLY A 49 -50.19 -27.65 -28.91
C GLY A 49 -50.60 -26.19 -28.64
N GLN A 50 -51.77 -25.74 -29.11
CA GLN A 50 -52.36 -24.47 -28.74
C GLN A 50 -52.97 -24.60 -27.34
N VAL A 51 -52.37 -23.91 -26.38
CA VAL A 51 -52.85 -23.92 -25.00
C VAL A 51 -53.98 -22.92 -24.84
N VAL A 52 -55.07 -23.33 -24.17
CA VAL A 52 -56.24 -22.50 -23.94
C VAL A 52 -56.20 -21.95 -22.52
N LEU A 53 -56.71 -20.73 -22.29
CA LEU A 53 -56.77 -20.11 -20.95
C LEU A 53 -57.42 -21.03 -19.88
N ALA A 54 -58.36 -21.87 -20.29
CA ALA A 54 -59.00 -22.85 -19.39
C ALA A 54 -58.01 -23.86 -18.78
N ASP A 55 -56.91 -24.18 -19.47
CA ASP A 55 -55.93 -25.17 -19.00
C ASP A 55 -55.14 -24.66 -17.79
N ILE A 56 -54.78 -23.38 -17.79
CA ILE A 56 -54.07 -22.76 -16.68
C ILE A 56 -55.01 -22.36 -15.54
N GLU A 57 -56.23 -21.88 -15.85
CA GLU A 57 -57.24 -21.57 -14.83
C GLU A 57 -57.68 -22.81 -14.02
N ARG A 58 -57.61 -24.02 -14.60
CA ARG A 58 -57.84 -25.28 -13.85
C ARG A 58 -56.84 -25.52 -12.73
N LEU A 59 -55.64 -24.93 -12.81
CA LEU A 59 -54.63 -25.03 -11.76
C LEU A 59 -54.80 -23.97 -10.67
N ARG A 60 -55.64 -22.96 -10.89
CA ARG A 60 -55.89 -21.88 -9.93
C ARG A 60 -56.57 -22.42 -8.67
N PRO A 61 -55.95 -22.25 -7.48
CA PRO A 61 -56.60 -22.63 -6.22
C PRO A 61 -57.85 -21.77 -5.97
N ARG A 62 -58.90 -22.38 -5.39
CA ARG A 62 -60.14 -21.65 -5.04
C ARG A 62 -59.92 -20.62 -3.92
N SER A 63 -58.97 -20.91 -3.03
CA SER A 63 -58.54 -20.02 -1.95
C SER A 63 -57.07 -20.28 -1.64
N HIS A 64 -56.44 -19.30 -0.98
CA HIS A 64 -55.09 -19.40 -0.46
C HIS A 64 -55.03 -18.89 0.97
N ALA A 65 -53.97 -19.25 1.69
CA ALA A 65 -53.70 -18.75 3.03
C ALA A 65 -53.51 -17.22 3.03
N PRO A 66 -53.75 -16.53 4.15
CA PRO A 66 -53.52 -15.09 4.23
C PRO A 66 -52.03 -14.73 4.03
N PRO A 67 -51.73 -13.60 3.37
CA PRO A 67 -50.35 -13.11 3.19
C PRO A 67 -49.63 -12.97 4.54
N GLY A 68 -48.35 -13.34 4.59
CA GLY A 68 -47.53 -13.26 5.80
C GLY A 68 -47.57 -14.50 6.71
N THR A 69 -48.17 -15.60 6.25
CA THR A 69 -48.16 -16.88 6.96
C THR A 69 -47.18 -17.87 6.30
N PRO A 70 -46.50 -18.75 7.05
CA PRO A 70 -45.60 -19.75 6.47
C PRO A 70 -46.34 -20.72 5.53
N THR A 71 -47.64 -20.90 5.76
CA THR A 71 -48.53 -21.69 4.90
C THR A 71 -48.77 -21.00 3.55
N TYR A 72 -48.82 -19.67 3.48
CA TYR A 72 -48.89 -18.93 2.21
C TYR A 72 -47.65 -19.15 1.36
N GLU A 73 -46.45 -19.06 1.96
CA GLU A 73 -45.20 -19.30 1.22
C GLU A 73 -45.13 -20.73 0.67
N ALA A 74 -45.51 -21.72 1.48
CA ALA A 74 -45.57 -23.11 1.02
C ALA A 74 -46.56 -23.30 -0.14
N GLN A 75 -47.76 -22.71 -0.03
CA GLN A 75 -48.78 -22.78 -1.08
C GLN A 75 -48.37 -22.06 -2.36
N TYR A 76 -47.76 -20.87 -2.26
CA TYR A 76 -47.27 -20.12 -3.40
C TYR A 76 -46.18 -20.91 -4.14
N ASN A 77 -45.18 -21.43 -3.43
CA ASN A 77 -44.10 -22.21 -4.02
C ASN A 77 -44.61 -23.52 -4.65
N GLN A 78 -45.54 -24.21 -3.98
CA GLN A 78 -46.19 -25.40 -4.52
C GLN A 78 -46.98 -25.09 -5.80
N LEU A 79 -47.64 -23.93 -5.87
CA LEU A 79 -48.38 -23.49 -7.05
C LEU A 79 -47.44 -23.17 -8.21
N VAL A 80 -46.33 -22.46 -7.96
CA VAL A 80 -45.28 -22.22 -8.96
C VAL A 80 -44.72 -23.55 -9.47
N GLU A 81 -44.39 -24.49 -8.59
CA GLU A 81 -43.90 -25.82 -8.98
C GLU A 81 -44.94 -26.59 -9.80
N LYS A 82 -46.22 -26.54 -9.40
CA LYS A 82 -47.32 -27.19 -10.13
C LYS A 82 -47.44 -26.62 -11.54
N ILE A 83 -47.52 -25.30 -11.71
CA ILE A 83 -47.60 -24.63 -13.02
C ILE A 83 -46.36 -24.94 -13.88
N THR A 84 -45.17 -24.85 -13.28
CA THR A 84 -43.92 -25.11 -14.00
C THR A 84 -43.71 -26.59 -14.30
N SER A 85 -44.34 -27.53 -13.58
CA SER A 85 -44.32 -28.95 -13.95
C SER A 85 -45.32 -29.27 -15.08
N SER A 86 -46.49 -28.59 -15.09
CA SER A 86 -47.57 -28.86 -16.04
C SER A 86 -47.37 -28.24 -17.43
N PHE A 87 -46.67 -27.11 -17.54
CA PHE A 87 -46.51 -26.39 -18.80
C PHE A 87 -45.05 -26.20 -19.17
N ASN A 88 -44.71 -26.18 -20.45
CA ASN A 88 -43.37 -25.84 -20.91
C ASN A 88 -43.15 -24.31 -21.00
N ALA A 89 -41.90 -23.90 -21.23
CA ALA A 89 -41.51 -22.49 -21.32
C ALA A 89 -42.29 -21.70 -22.40
N LYS A 90 -42.47 -22.28 -23.60
CA LYS A 90 -43.17 -21.62 -24.72
C LYS A 90 -44.65 -21.40 -24.39
N GLN A 91 -45.27 -22.38 -23.73
CA GLN A 91 -46.67 -22.35 -23.31
C GLN A 91 -46.91 -21.25 -22.26
N LEU A 92 -46.07 -21.13 -21.24
CA LEU A 92 -46.17 -20.04 -20.25
C LEU A 92 -46.03 -18.66 -20.89
N ARG A 93 -45.13 -18.51 -21.87
CA ARG A 93 -45.01 -17.25 -22.63
C ARG A 93 -46.26 -16.96 -23.46
N GLN A 94 -46.93 -17.98 -23.99
CA GLN A 94 -48.19 -17.81 -24.69
C GLN A 94 -49.31 -17.40 -23.72
N PHE A 95 -49.35 -17.96 -22.51
CA PHE A 95 -50.29 -17.52 -21.48
C PHE A 95 -50.09 -16.06 -21.07
N LEU A 96 -48.85 -15.61 -20.89
CA LEU A 96 -48.58 -14.19 -20.63
C LEU A 96 -49.15 -13.28 -21.73
N LYS A 97 -49.03 -13.69 -23.01
CA LYS A 97 -49.64 -12.95 -24.12
C LYS A 97 -51.18 -13.00 -24.10
N LEU A 98 -51.77 -14.14 -23.73
CA LEU A 98 -53.22 -14.30 -23.67
C LEU A 98 -53.85 -13.51 -22.53
N TYR A 99 -53.12 -13.30 -21.42
CA TYR A 99 -53.53 -12.45 -20.30
C TYR A 99 -53.13 -10.98 -20.45
N ASP A 100 -52.49 -10.61 -21.57
CA ASP A 100 -51.93 -9.27 -21.80
C ASP A 100 -50.95 -8.81 -20.70
N ILE A 101 -50.21 -9.77 -20.12
CA ILE A 101 -49.17 -9.52 -19.10
C ILE A 101 -47.83 -9.22 -19.79
N SER A 102 -47.15 -8.19 -19.32
CA SER A 102 -45.81 -7.85 -19.81
C SER A 102 -44.80 -8.97 -19.51
N VAL A 103 -43.98 -9.35 -20.49
CA VAL A 103 -43.03 -10.47 -20.30
C VAL A 103 -41.87 -10.02 -19.40
N PRO A 104 -41.63 -10.68 -18.26
CA PRO A 104 -40.50 -10.35 -17.39
C PRO A 104 -39.15 -10.45 -18.12
N SER A 105 -38.20 -9.60 -17.74
CA SER A 105 -36.86 -9.54 -18.36
C SER A 105 -36.04 -10.82 -18.14
N ASP A 106 -36.18 -11.47 -16.98
CA ASP A 106 -35.54 -12.75 -16.68
C ASP A 106 -36.34 -13.93 -17.28
N ARG A 107 -35.72 -14.66 -18.20
CA ARG A 107 -36.33 -15.72 -19.02
C ARG A 107 -36.53 -17.05 -18.29
N LYS A 108 -36.45 -17.07 -16.96
CA LYS A 108 -36.70 -18.27 -16.17
C LYS A 108 -38.18 -18.60 -16.11
N LYS A 109 -38.48 -19.88 -16.29
CA LYS A 109 -39.83 -20.45 -16.23
C LYS A 109 -40.60 -20.08 -14.95
N ASN A 110 -39.91 -20.08 -13.81
CA ASN A 110 -40.48 -19.75 -12.50
C ASN A 110 -40.99 -18.31 -12.45
N ASN A 111 -40.29 -17.36 -13.08
CA ASN A 111 -40.69 -15.96 -13.07
C ASN A 111 -41.93 -15.72 -13.93
N TRP A 112 -42.11 -16.48 -15.02
CA TRP A 112 -43.33 -16.41 -15.82
C TRP A 112 -44.53 -17.00 -15.08
N ALA A 113 -44.34 -18.09 -14.35
CA ALA A 113 -45.38 -18.64 -13.48
C ALA A 113 -45.73 -17.67 -12.34
N ALA A 114 -44.73 -17.04 -11.71
CA ALA A 114 -44.91 -16.01 -10.69
C ALA A 114 -45.70 -14.81 -11.23
N ALA A 115 -45.36 -14.30 -12.42
CA ALA A 115 -46.07 -13.18 -13.04
C ALA A 115 -47.55 -13.50 -13.29
N ILE A 116 -47.89 -14.73 -13.71
CA ILE A 116 -49.30 -15.15 -13.87
C ILE A 116 -50.00 -15.20 -12.52
N ILE A 117 -49.36 -15.76 -11.50
CA ILE A 117 -49.93 -15.83 -10.14
C ILE A 117 -50.16 -14.42 -9.55
N GLU A 118 -49.19 -13.52 -9.75
CA GLU A 118 -49.19 -12.17 -9.17
C GLU A 118 -50.11 -11.20 -9.92
N GLU A 119 -49.97 -11.10 -11.25
CA GLU A 119 -50.71 -10.11 -12.05
C GLU A 119 -52.12 -10.59 -12.44
N GLN A 120 -52.29 -11.86 -12.81
CA GLN A 120 -53.60 -12.37 -13.23
C GLN A 120 -54.44 -12.88 -12.06
N TRP A 121 -53.83 -13.62 -11.13
CA TRP A 121 -54.56 -14.21 -10.01
C TRP A 121 -54.60 -13.33 -8.76
N ASN A 122 -53.94 -12.16 -8.79
CA ASN A 122 -53.89 -11.15 -7.74
C ASN A 122 -53.32 -11.69 -6.41
N TRP A 123 -52.40 -12.65 -6.46
CA TRP A 123 -51.67 -13.07 -5.27
C TRP A 123 -50.58 -12.05 -4.95
N PRO A 124 -50.46 -11.57 -3.70
CA PRO A 124 -49.39 -10.63 -3.38
C PRO A 124 -48.00 -11.24 -3.60
N PRO A 125 -47.05 -10.49 -4.20
CA PRO A 125 -45.75 -11.02 -4.55
C PRO A 125 -45.00 -11.48 -3.30
N LEU A 126 -44.44 -12.69 -3.36
CA LEU A 126 -43.70 -13.29 -2.24
C LEU A 126 -42.51 -12.41 -1.83
N ALA A 127 -41.91 -11.69 -2.80
CA ALA A 127 -40.86 -10.73 -2.56
C ALA A 127 -41.32 -9.56 -1.67
N ALA A 128 -42.52 -9.01 -1.92
CA ALA A 128 -43.06 -7.89 -1.15
C ALA A 128 -43.50 -8.32 0.26
N ILE A 129 -44.10 -9.51 0.41
CA ILE A 129 -44.44 -10.05 1.73
C ILE A 129 -43.17 -10.26 2.57
N ARG A 130 -42.15 -10.93 2.00
CA ARG A 130 -40.87 -11.13 2.69
C ARG A 130 -40.14 -9.82 2.95
N GLU A 131 -40.33 -8.79 2.14
CA GLU A 131 -39.80 -7.45 2.38
C GLU A 131 -40.54 -6.75 3.51
N GLN A 132 -41.86 -6.90 3.59
CA GLN A 132 -42.70 -6.36 4.67
C GLN A 132 -42.45 -7.07 6.01
N GLU A 133 -42.33 -8.40 6.01
CA GLU A 133 -41.93 -9.19 7.19
C GLU A 133 -40.53 -8.81 7.65
N ARG A 134 -39.57 -8.73 6.72
CA ARG A 134 -38.22 -8.23 7.04
C ARG A 134 -38.29 -6.80 7.58
N ALA A 135 -39.09 -5.92 7.00
CA ALA A 135 -39.23 -4.55 7.48
C ALA A 135 -39.88 -4.49 8.88
N ALA A 136 -40.79 -5.41 9.20
CA ALA A 136 -41.42 -5.52 10.51
C ALA A 136 -40.46 -6.11 11.57
N GLU A 137 -39.56 -7.02 11.18
CA GLU A 137 -38.55 -7.61 12.07
C GLU A 137 -37.28 -6.75 12.20
N MET A 138 -37.02 -5.89 11.22
CA MET A 138 -35.87 -4.98 11.20
C MET A 138 -36.19 -3.73 12.04
N SER A 139 -35.57 -3.68 13.21
CA SER A 139 -35.45 -2.45 13.98
C SER A 139 -34.31 -1.57 13.45
N VAL A 140 -34.48 -0.26 13.57
CA VAL A 140 -33.44 0.74 13.30
C VAL A 140 -33.10 1.45 14.60
N GLU A 141 -31.81 1.53 14.90
CA GLU A 141 -31.31 2.26 16.05
C GLU A 141 -30.21 3.22 15.63
N THR A 142 -30.10 4.35 16.33
CA THR A 142 -29.01 5.32 16.12
C THR A 142 -28.21 5.49 17.40
N LEU A 143 -26.92 5.21 17.34
CA LEU A 143 -25.99 5.38 18.46
C LEU A 143 -25.17 6.66 18.26
N PRO A 144 -25.22 7.64 19.17
CA PRO A 144 -24.35 8.81 19.09
C PRO A 144 -22.89 8.41 19.29
N LEU A 145 -21.98 8.99 18.50
CA LEU A 145 -20.54 8.71 18.53
C LEU A 145 -19.74 10.01 18.61
N THR A 146 -18.65 9.99 19.38
CA THR A 146 -17.59 11.00 19.24
C THR A 146 -16.70 10.68 18.03
N PRO A 147 -15.92 11.64 17.49
CA PRO A 147 -14.97 11.38 16.41
C PRO A 147 -14.00 10.23 16.73
N THR A 148 -13.50 10.19 17.97
CA THR A 148 -12.65 9.10 18.48
C THR A 148 -13.33 7.74 18.43
N GLN A 149 -14.58 7.67 18.90
CA GLN A 149 -15.35 6.42 18.89
C GLN A 149 -15.64 5.97 17.46
N ALA A 150 -16.06 6.90 16.58
CA ALA A 150 -16.35 6.60 15.19
C ALA A 150 -15.10 6.07 14.46
N PHE A 151 -13.94 6.70 14.64
CA PHE A 151 -12.70 6.27 14.02
C PHE A 151 -12.30 4.85 14.46
N LEU A 152 -12.31 4.58 15.77
CA LEU A 152 -11.89 3.29 16.32
C LEU A 152 -12.88 2.16 16.04
N ILE A 153 -14.19 2.45 15.95
CA ILE A 153 -15.21 1.46 15.56
C ILE A 153 -15.16 1.19 14.05
N LEU A 154 -14.85 2.21 13.24
CA LEU A 154 -14.66 2.04 11.80
C LEU A 154 -13.48 1.10 11.52
N GLY A 155 -12.39 1.28 12.27
CA GLY A 155 -11.16 0.52 12.12
C GLY A 155 -10.37 0.90 10.88
N LYS A 156 -9.26 0.19 10.64
CA LYS A 156 -8.39 0.43 9.49
C LYS A 156 -9.15 0.23 8.18
N ASP A 157 -9.34 1.32 7.43
CA ASP A 157 -10.05 1.36 6.15
C ASP A 157 -11.49 0.77 6.19
N GLY A 158 -12.15 0.82 7.35
CA GLY A 158 -13.51 0.28 7.50
C GLY A 158 -13.60 -1.24 7.70
N ALA A 159 -12.46 -1.92 7.82
CA ALA A 159 -12.42 -3.39 7.95
C ALA A 159 -13.15 -3.89 9.20
N ASP A 160 -13.00 -3.19 10.34
CA ASP A 160 -13.61 -3.60 11.60
C ASP A 160 -15.12 -3.38 11.60
N SER A 161 -15.59 -2.24 11.09
CA SER A 161 -17.03 -2.01 10.90
C SER A 161 -17.66 -3.05 9.97
N ARG A 162 -16.97 -3.45 8.90
CA ARG A 162 -17.42 -4.53 8.01
C ARG A 162 -17.44 -5.88 8.72
N ALA A 163 -16.43 -6.17 9.55
CA ALA A 163 -16.37 -7.39 10.35
C ALA A 163 -17.52 -7.44 11.37
N LEU A 164 -17.81 -6.34 12.05
CA LEU A 164 -18.94 -6.19 12.98
C LEU A 164 -20.29 -6.39 12.26
N SER A 165 -20.49 -5.71 11.13
CA SER A 165 -21.70 -5.86 10.31
C SER A 165 -21.94 -7.32 9.92
N LYS A 166 -20.88 -8.04 9.50
CA LYS A 166 -20.97 -9.47 9.16
C LYS A 166 -21.21 -10.36 10.38
N LYS A 167 -20.53 -10.09 11.51
CA LYS A 167 -20.60 -10.89 12.74
C LYS A 167 -21.98 -10.84 13.39
N TYR A 168 -22.61 -9.67 13.39
CA TYR A 168 -23.91 -9.44 14.03
C TYR A 168 -25.09 -9.42 13.05
N HIS A 169 -24.85 -9.67 11.75
CA HIS A 169 -25.88 -9.62 10.70
C HIS A 169 -26.67 -8.30 10.68
N VAL A 170 -25.99 -7.17 10.87
CA VAL A 170 -26.58 -5.84 10.84
C VAL A 170 -26.05 -5.02 9.68
N ARG A 171 -26.83 -4.04 9.22
CA ARG A 171 -26.36 -2.97 8.35
C ARG A 171 -25.91 -1.79 9.20
N MET A 172 -24.69 -1.31 8.97
CA MET A 172 -24.11 -0.16 9.66
C MET A 172 -23.99 1.01 8.68
N THR A 173 -24.41 2.21 9.08
CA THR A 173 -24.29 3.43 8.29
C THR A 173 -23.88 4.58 9.20
N TYR A 174 -22.80 5.27 8.86
CA TYR A 174 -22.33 6.45 9.59
C TYR A 174 -23.06 7.69 9.08
N LEU A 175 -23.58 8.50 10.00
CA LEU A 175 -24.20 9.79 9.74
C LEU A 175 -23.28 10.88 10.28
N SER A 176 -23.10 11.97 9.52
CA SER A 176 -22.15 13.05 9.87
C SER A 176 -22.78 14.21 10.65
N ASN A 177 -24.11 14.32 10.68
CA ASN A 177 -24.81 15.44 11.31
C ASN A 177 -26.10 14.97 12.03
N PRO A 178 -26.05 14.66 13.34
CA PRO A 178 -24.87 14.56 14.21
C PRO A 178 -24.03 13.30 13.92
N LEU A 179 -22.76 13.29 14.33
CA LEU A 179 -21.90 12.11 14.18
C LEU A 179 -22.48 10.92 14.96
N SER A 180 -23.02 9.96 14.24
CA SER A 180 -23.74 8.84 14.81
C SER A 180 -23.66 7.61 13.91
N LEU A 181 -23.92 6.45 14.50
CA LEU A 181 -23.94 5.18 13.81
C LEU A 181 -25.38 4.65 13.79
N ARG A 182 -25.98 4.68 12.60
CA ARG A 182 -27.27 4.05 12.33
C ARG A 182 -27.05 2.57 12.07
N ILE A 183 -27.79 1.74 12.81
CA ILE A 183 -27.71 0.29 12.76
C ILE A 183 -29.09 -0.26 12.43
N GLU A 184 -29.17 -1.14 11.44
CA GLU A 184 -30.42 -1.78 11.02
C GLU A 184 -30.26 -3.30 11.11
N GLY A 185 -31.19 -3.97 11.79
CA GLY A 185 -31.15 -5.42 11.99
C GLY A 185 -32.21 -5.91 12.97
N THR A 186 -32.21 -7.21 13.25
CA THR A 186 -33.14 -7.81 14.22
C THR A 186 -32.84 -7.32 15.63
N VAL A 187 -33.88 -7.21 16.46
CA VAL A 187 -33.78 -6.64 17.82
C VAL A 187 -32.69 -7.31 18.68
N GLY A 188 -32.56 -8.64 18.61
CA GLY A 188 -31.52 -9.39 19.33
C GLY A 188 -30.10 -9.09 18.84
N CYS A 189 -29.91 -8.96 17.53
CA CYS A 189 -28.63 -8.56 16.93
C CYS A 189 -28.26 -7.12 17.29
N LEU A 190 -29.24 -6.20 17.32
CA LEU A 190 -29.01 -4.83 17.76
C LEU A 190 -28.58 -4.76 19.23
N ALA A 191 -29.26 -5.50 20.12
CA ALA A 191 -28.93 -5.51 21.54
C ALA A 191 -27.50 -6.03 21.80
N THR A 192 -27.10 -7.11 21.12
CA THR A 192 -25.74 -7.68 21.24
C THR A 192 -24.66 -6.76 20.67
N LEU A 193 -24.92 -6.11 19.52
CA LEU A 193 -23.99 -5.13 18.97
C LEU A 193 -23.90 -3.87 19.84
N ARG A 194 -25.02 -3.39 20.40
CA ARG A 194 -25.04 -2.24 21.31
C ARG A 194 -24.18 -2.51 22.54
N ALA A 195 -24.32 -3.68 23.16
CA ALA A 195 -23.49 -4.09 24.28
C ALA A 195 -22.00 -4.11 23.89
N HIS A 196 -21.67 -4.71 22.74
CA HIS A 196 -20.30 -4.75 22.25
C HIS A 196 -19.72 -3.36 21.93
N ILE A 197 -20.50 -2.45 21.33
CA ILE A 197 -20.09 -1.06 21.11
C ILE A 197 -19.91 -0.33 22.44
N GLY A 198 -20.76 -0.62 23.45
CA GLY A 198 -20.61 -0.11 24.81
C GLY A 198 -19.28 -0.54 25.44
N GLU A 199 -18.93 -1.82 25.33
CA GLU A 199 -17.64 -2.36 25.76
C GLU A 199 -16.49 -1.67 25.04
N LEU A 200 -16.54 -1.58 23.70
CA LEU A 200 -15.53 -0.90 22.90
C LEU A 200 -15.35 0.56 23.31
N LYS A 201 -16.44 1.31 23.53
CA LYS A 201 -16.40 2.70 24.01
C LYS A 201 -15.69 2.81 25.36
N SER A 202 -15.98 1.90 26.29
CA SER A 202 -15.33 1.87 27.61
C SER A 202 -13.87 1.43 27.56
N ALA A 203 -13.48 0.68 26.51
CA ALA A 203 -12.11 0.22 26.31
C ALA A 203 -11.22 1.25 25.61
N ILE A 204 -11.76 2.40 25.16
CA ILE A 204 -10.95 3.47 24.56
C ILE A 204 -10.09 4.10 25.66
N SER A 205 -8.78 4.06 25.46
CA SER A 205 -7.78 4.73 26.28
C SER A 205 -7.14 5.87 25.49
N GLN A 206 -6.69 6.89 26.21
CA GLN A 206 -5.96 8.01 25.64
C GLN A 206 -4.54 8.02 26.20
N GLY A 207 -3.57 8.22 25.31
CA GLY A 207 -2.19 8.50 25.65
C GLY A 207 -1.79 9.86 25.08
N PHE A 208 -0.75 10.45 25.65
CA PHE A 208 -0.15 11.66 25.13
C PHE A 208 1.28 11.37 24.67
N PHE A 209 1.70 12.08 23.64
CA PHE A 209 3.05 12.07 23.13
C PHE A 209 3.51 13.51 22.97
N GLU A 210 4.52 13.87 23.75
CA GLU A 210 5.16 15.18 23.66
C GLU A 210 6.14 15.18 22.49
N LEU A 211 5.98 16.13 21.56
CA LEU A 211 6.89 16.32 20.45
C LEU A 211 8.18 16.96 20.96
N PRO A 212 9.34 16.35 20.70
CA PRO A 212 10.63 16.86 21.16
C PRO A 212 11.05 18.16 20.48
N ALA A 213 10.50 18.46 19.29
CA ALA A 213 10.67 19.73 18.61
C ALA A 213 9.45 20.64 18.83
N GLU A 214 9.66 21.96 18.85
CA GLU A 214 8.55 22.93 18.93
C GLU A 214 7.64 22.94 17.69
N ARG A 215 8.02 22.19 16.66
CA ARG A 215 7.33 22.16 15.37
C ARG A 215 6.18 21.16 15.42
N GLY A 216 4.99 21.63 15.07
CA GLY A 216 3.83 20.76 14.84
C GLY A 216 4.00 19.90 13.58
N ILE A 217 3.31 18.77 13.57
CA ILE A 217 3.25 17.86 12.42
C ILE A 217 2.06 18.28 11.54
N ARG A 218 2.21 18.22 10.21
CA ARG A 218 1.11 18.57 9.30
C ARG A 218 -0.12 17.67 9.52
N SER A 219 -1.32 18.25 9.43
CA SER A 219 -2.59 17.55 9.69
C SER A 219 -2.84 16.37 8.74
N ASP A 220 -2.42 16.47 7.48
CA ASP A 220 -2.52 15.39 6.51
C ASP A 220 -1.65 14.18 6.91
N VAL A 221 -0.46 14.44 7.46
CA VAL A 221 0.42 13.41 8.02
C VAL A 221 -0.22 12.78 9.26
N LEU A 222 -0.79 13.55 10.19
CA LEU A 222 -1.48 13.01 11.38
C LEU A 222 -2.65 12.08 11.01
N HIS A 223 -3.43 12.44 9.98
CA HIS A 223 -4.49 11.58 9.46
C HIS A 223 -3.93 10.27 8.88
N ARG A 224 -2.81 10.32 8.15
CA ARG A 224 -2.13 9.12 7.64
C ARG A 224 -1.58 8.25 8.76
N VAL A 225 -0.93 8.83 9.77
CA VAL A 225 -0.48 8.12 10.97
C VAL A 225 -1.66 7.41 11.63
N SER A 226 -2.80 8.11 11.74
CA SER A 226 -4.00 7.52 12.35
C SER A 226 -4.46 6.28 11.58
N ARG A 227 -4.55 6.37 10.24
CA ARG A 227 -4.95 5.26 9.38
C ARG A 227 -3.96 4.08 9.42
N LEU A 228 -2.66 4.35 9.43
CA LEU A 228 -1.62 3.32 9.42
C LEU A 228 -1.54 2.58 10.75
N SER A 229 -1.57 3.31 11.86
CA SER A 229 -1.46 2.77 13.23
C SER A 229 -2.75 2.15 13.75
N GLY A 230 -3.91 2.57 13.24
CA GLY A 230 -5.22 2.20 13.78
C GLY A 230 -5.58 2.92 15.09
N ALA A 231 -4.79 3.91 15.51
CA ALA A 231 -5.11 4.82 16.61
C ALA A 231 -5.57 6.16 16.05
N LEU A 232 -6.46 6.89 16.73
CA LEU A 232 -6.76 8.27 16.35
C LEU A 232 -5.69 9.20 16.92
N VAL A 233 -5.05 9.97 16.06
CA VAL A 233 -4.00 10.92 16.43
C VAL A 233 -4.47 12.35 16.18
N GLU A 234 -4.43 13.18 17.22
CA GLU A 234 -4.93 14.55 17.21
C GLU A 234 -3.88 15.50 17.80
N ASP A 235 -3.69 16.67 17.19
CA ASP A 235 -2.88 17.74 17.75
C ASP A 235 -3.71 18.52 18.79
N VAL A 236 -3.25 18.55 20.03
CA VAL A 236 -3.89 19.29 21.15
C VAL A 236 -3.25 20.69 21.32
N GLY A 237 -2.22 21.00 20.55
CA GLY A 237 -1.40 22.19 20.72
C GLY A 237 -0.30 22.00 21.79
N GLY A 238 0.58 22.99 21.90
CA GLY A 238 1.64 22.98 22.92
C GLY A 238 2.59 21.77 22.83
N ARG A 239 2.88 21.28 21.62
CA ARG A 239 3.68 20.06 21.33
C ARG A 239 3.04 18.74 21.80
N MET A 240 1.80 18.75 22.26
CA MET A 240 1.16 17.55 22.79
C MET A 240 0.26 16.93 21.72
N ILE A 241 0.59 15.70 21.34
CA ILE A 241 -0.23 14.88 20.46
C ILE A 241 -1.03 13.90 21.32
N ARG A 242 -2.35 13.90 21.17
CA ARG A 242 -3.25 12.92 21.78
C ARG A 242 -3.39 11.71 20.86
N ILE A 243 -3.16 10.54 21.43
CA ILE A 243 -3.27 9.24 20.76
C ILE A 243 -4.37 8.45 21.45
N SER A 244 -5.50 8.25 20.78
CA SER A 244 -6.61 7.47 21.29
C SER A 244 -6.64 6.08 20.66
N PHE A 245 -6.72 5.03 21.49
CA PHE A 245 -6.59 3.65 21.06
C PHE A 245 -7.42 2.69 21.92
N ILE A 246 -7.57 1.44 21.49
CA ILE A 246 -8.28 0.41 22.26
C ILE A 246 -7.30 -0.20 23.28
N LYS A 247 -7.66 -0.20 24.57
CA LYS A 247 -6.82 -0.67 25.69
C LYS A 247 -6.28 -2.09 25.50
N HIS A 248 -7.07 -2.98 24.90
CA HIS A 248 -6.68 -4.36 24.62
C HIS A 248 -5.61 -4.49 23.52
N ASN A 249 -5.32 -3.42 22.78
CA ASN A 249 -4.30 -3.39 21.73
C ASN A 249 -3.35 -2.19 21.88
N PRO A 250 -2.49 -2.18 22.92
CA PRO A 250 -1.57 -1.07 23.19
C PRO A 250 -0.52 -0.88 22.09
N ARG A 251 -0.30 -1.89 21.23
CA ARG A 251 0.61 -1.81 20.09
C ARG A 251 0.24 -0.67 19.13
N THR A 252 -1.05 -0.40 18.93
CA THR A 252 -1.52 0.69 18.06
C THR A 252 -0.98 2.06 18.49
N ALA A 253 -0.99 2.34 19.80
CA ALA A 253 -0.43 3.57 20.34
C ALA A 253 1.09 3.66 20.14
N ARG A 254 1.81 2.53 20.28
CA ARG A 254 3.26 2.47 20.08
C ARG A 254 3.64 2.72 18.62
N VAL A 255 2.94 2.07 17.69
CA VAL A 255 3.10 2.29 16.24
C VAL A 255 2.79 3.75 15.90
N ALA A 256 1.75 4.34 16.47
CA ALA A 256 1.45 5.76 16.29
C ALA A 256 2.62 6.66 16.74
N LYS A 257 3.17 6.44 17.94
CA LYS A 257 4.34 7.19 18.43
C LYS A 257 5.55 7.08 17.50
N ARG A 258 5.82 5.88 16.98
CA ARG A 258 6.93 5.64 16.03
C ARG A 258 6.73 6.34 14.70
N LEU A 259 5.52 6.26 14.12
CA LEU A 259 5.21 6.96 12.89
C LEU A 259 5.29 8.48 13.08
N LEU A 260 4.87 9.01 14.24
CA LEU A 260 5.05 10.44 14.58
C LEU A 260 6.53 10.82 14.65
N ALA A 261 7.34 10.03 15.34
CA ALA A 261 8.79 10.19 15.40
C ALA A 261 9.44 10.19 14.00
N GLN A 262 9.07 9.23 13.14
CA GLN A 262 9.52 9.18 11.76
C GLN A 262 9.13 10.44 10.98
N ALA A 263 7.87 10.88 11.08
CA ALA A 263 7.40 12.09 10.41
C ALA A 263 8.18 13.34 10.82
N LEU A 264 8.48 13.51 12.12
CA LEU A 264 9.29 14.62 12.62
C LEU A 264 10.70 14.64 12.02
N CYS A 265 11.33 13.47 11.95
CA CYS A 265 12.65 13.30 11.37
C CYS A 265 12.63 13.63 9.87
N GLU A 266 11.63 13.17 9.12
CA GLU A 266 11.52 13.44 7.69
C GLU A 266 11.21 14.92 7.36
N GLU A 267 10.39 15.58 8.16
CA GLU A 267 10.13 17.03 8.02
C GLU A 267 11.37 17.87 8.34
N SER A 268 12.20 17.42 9.28
CA SER A 268 13.46 18.09 9.60
C SER A 268 14.49 17.93 8.48
N ASP A 269 14.61 16.71 7.95
CA ASP A 269 15.50 16.41 6.82
C ASP A 269 15.14 17.21 5.57
N THR A 270 13.85 17.31 5.22
CA THR A 270 13.42 17.97 3.97
C THR A 270 13.84 19.43 3.90
N LYS A 271 13.92 20.12 5.04
CA LYS A 271 14.38 21.52 5.10
C LYS A 271 15.89 21.69 5.01
N GLN A 272 16.66 20.65 5.36
CA GLN A 272 18.12 20.68 5.35
C GLN A 272 18.71 20.17 4.04
N ARG A 273 17.93 19.42 3.26
CA ARG A 273 18.36 18.85 1.99
C ARG A 273 18.68 19.96 0.98
N ARG A 274 19.89 19.90 0.44
CA ARG A 274 20.32 20.77 -0.64
C ARG A 274 19.95 20.12 -1.97
N LEU A 275 19.27 20.88 -2.81
CA LEU A 275 18.85 20.43 -4.14
C LEU A 275 19.73 21.08 -5.20
N PHE A 276 20.26 20.26 -6.10
CA PHE A 276 21.07 20.68 -7.23
C PHE A 276 20.46 20.20 -8.54
N PHE A 277 20.78 20.90 -9.60
CA PHE A 277 20.36 20.60 -10.94
C PHE A 277 21.58 20.22 -11.77
N HIS A 278 21.61 19.00 -12.30
CA HIS A 278 22.65 18.60 -13.25
C HIS A 278 22.22 18.99 -14.67
N LEU A 279 23.07 19.76 -15.33
CA LEU A 279 22.93 20.08 -16.74
C LEU A 279 24.10 19.49 -17.52
N PRO A 280 23.86 18.55 -18.46
CA PRO A 280 24.92 18.06 -19.33
C PRO A 280 25.46 19.20 -20.21
N PRO A 281 26.73 19.16 -20.65
CA PRO A 281 27.24 20.14 -21.58
C PRO A 281 26.37 20.15 -22.82
N SER A 282 25.97 21.35 -23.26
CA SER A 282 25.24 21.51 -24.51
C SER A 282 26.10 20.92 -25.63
N ILE A 283 25.60 19.87 -26.30
CA ILE A 283 26.19 19.46 -27.57
C ILE A 283 26.06 20.68 -28.48
N PRO A 284 27.16 21.23 -29.07
CA PRO A 284 27.04 22.29 -30.05
C PRO A 284 26.05 21.80 -31.10
N SER A 285 24.91 22.47 -31.19
CA SER A 285 23.81 22.04 -32.03
C SER A 285 24.36 22.00 -33.46
N PHE A 286 24.33 20.86 -34.14
CA PHE A 286 24.66 20.78 -35.57
C PHE A 286 23.67 21.59 -36.46
N SER A 287 22.74 22.31 -35.83
CA SER A 287 21.89 23.30 -36.46
C SER A 287 22.73 24.52 -36.83
N THR A 288 22.82 24.81 -38.13
CA THR A 288 23.46 26.00 -38.70
C THR A 288 22.71 27.31 -38.39
N LEU A 289 21.61 27.23 -37.65
CA LEU A 289 20.85 28.41 -37.22
C LEU A 289 21.38 28.91 -35.87
N PRO A 290 21.70 30.22 -35.75
CA PRO A 290 22.17 30.82 -34.51
C PRO A 290 21.04 30.83 -33.48
N VAL A 291 20.99 29.81 -32.62
CA VAL A 291 20.14 29.79 -31.43
C VAL A 291 20.89 30.54 -30.32
N PRO A 292 20.28 31.52 -29.63
CA PRO A 292 20.95 32.23 -28.56
C PRO A 292 21.29 31.28 -27.38
N THR A 293 22.60 31.12 -27.20
CA THR A 293 23.38 31.09 -25.94
C THR A 293 22.84 30.30 -24.73
N ASN A 294 23.59 29.24 -24.41
CA ASN A 294 23.77 28.54 -23.12
C ASN A 294 22.76 27.46 -22.68
N PHE A 295 21.47 27.50 -23.07
CA PHE A 295 20.50 26.46 -22.66
C PHE A 295 19.49 26.10 -23.77
N PRO A 296 19.82 25.15 -24.67
CA PRO A 296 18.99 24.85 -25.84
C PRO A 296 17.68 24.14 -25.48
N HIS A 297 17.66 23.35 -24.39
CA HIS A 297 16.53 22.50 -24.05
C HIS A 297 15.45 23.23 -23.25
N ALA A 298 14.20 22.76 -23.39
CA ALA A 298 13.08 23.13 -22.53
C ALA A 298 12.73 21.94 -21.63
N TYR A 299 12.18 22.21 -20.46
CA TYR A 299 11.86 21.22 -19.43
C TYR A 299 10.43 21.43 -18.93
N ALA A 300 9.77 20.35 -18.50
CA ALA A 300 8.42 20.39 -17.96
C ALA A 300 8.25 19.36 -16.84
N LEU A 301 7.25 19.57 -15.98
CA LEU A 301 6.85 18.62 -14.95
C LEU A 301 5.85 17.62 -15.51
N PHE A 302 6.11 16.34 -15.26
CA PHE A 302 5.26 15.24 -15.72
C PHE A 302 4.74 14.42 -14.54
N PRO A 303 3.48 13.96 -14.58
CA PRO A 303 2.97 13.04 -13.59
C PRO A 303 3.89 11.83 -13.44
N PHE A 304 4.29 11.54 -12.21
CA PHE A 304 5.17 10.42 -11.90
C PHE A 304 4.36 9.28 -11.29
N LEU A 305 4.32 8.15 -12.00
CA LEU A 305 3.73 6.91 -11.51
C LEU A 305 4.85 6.01 -10.99
N SER A 306 5.00 5.97 -9.67
CA SER A 306 5.98 5.10 -9.04
C SER A 306 5.51 3.63 -9.11
N PRO A 307 6.36 2.68 -9.54
CA PRO A 307 6.04 1.25 -9.44
C PRO A 307 6.03 0.74 -7.99
N ARG A 308 6.49 1.56 -7.04
CA ARG A 308 6.58 1.26 -5.60
C ARG A 308 5.82 2.30 -4.80
N SER A 309 5.36 1.96 -3.61
CA SER A 309 4.76 2.96 -2.73
C SER A 309 5.77 4.05 -2.39
N LEU A 310 5.35 5.30 -2.52
CA LEU A 310 6.10 6.45 -2.04
C LEU A 310 6.18 6.40 -0.51
N PRO A 311 7.15 7.09 0.13
CA PRO A 311 7.16 7.21 1.58
C PRO A 311 5.80 7.71 2.07
N TRP A 312 5.26 7.08 3.11
CA TRP A 312 3.88 7.33 3.54
C TRP A 312 3.64 8.76 4.07
N THR A 313 4.71 9.50 4.36
CA THR A 313 4.70 10.92 4.74
C THR A 313 4.40 11.86 3.57
N VAL A 314 4.50 11.35 2.34
CA VAL A 314 4.29 12.08 1.08
C VAL A 314 2.82 12.01 0.69
N SER A 315 2.29 13.09 0.11
CA SER A 315 0.98 13.04 -0.51
C SER A 315 1.03 12.18 -1.78
N GLU A 316 0.23 11.11 -1.82
CA GLU A 316 0.09 10.29 -3.04
C GLU A 316 -0.63 11.05 -4.16
N SER A 317 -1.33 12.15 -3.85
CA SER A 317 -2.02 12.97 -4.84
C SER A 317 -1.08 13.99 -5.49
N GLY A 318 -0.83 13.84 -6.78
CA GLY A 318 -0.13 14.83 -7.60
C GLY A 318 1.37 14.88 -7.34
N VAL A 319 2.08 13.83 -7.77
CA VAL A 319 3.53 13.77 -7.70
C VAL A 319 4.10 13.90 -9.10
N PHE A 320 5.06 14.81 -9.27
CA PHE A 320 5.58 15.19 -10.58
C PHE A 320 7.09 15.09 -10.61
N ARG A 321 7.63 14.68 -11.75
CA ARG A 321 9.07 14.67 -12.02
C ARG A 321 9.39 15.64 -13.14
N LEU A 322 10.44 16.42 -12.96
CA LEU A 322 10.94 17.30 -14.02
C LEU A 322 11.67 16.48 -15.09
N ARG A 323 11.38 16.74 -16.37
CA ARG A 323 12.06 16.11 -17.50
C ARG A 323 12.24 17.08 -18.66
N ARG A 324 13.20 16.77 -19.53
CA ARG A 324 13.38 17.48 -20.80
C ARG A 324 12.20 17.25 -21.76
N VAL A 325 11.83 18.29 -22.49
CA VAL A 325 10.76 18.34 -23.49
C VAL A 325 11.38 18.11 -24.88
N GLU A 326 11.70 16.85 -25.20
CA GLU A 326 12.13 16.37 -26.53
C GLU A 326 11.62 14.93 -26.75
N ASP A 327 11.62 14.41 -27.99
CA ASP A 327 10.99 13.13 -28.42
C ASP A 327 11.05 12.02 -27.35
N TRP A 328 9.96 11.93 -26.57
CA TRP A 328 9.77 10.99 -25.46
C TRP A 328 9.93 9.51 -25.86
N LEU A 329 9.84 9.24 -27.15
CA LEU A 329 9.93 7.92 -27.78
C LEU A 329 11.16 7.79 -28.69
N GLY A 330 11.96 8.85 -28.82
CA GLY A 330 13.12 8.92 -29.69
C GLY A 330 14.37 8.30 -29.09
N LYS A 331 15.30 7.91 -29.96
CA LYS A 331 16.63 7.38 -29.58
C LYS A 331 17.51 8.38 -28.79
N GLY A 332 17.05 9.62 -28.60
CA GLY A 332 17.71 10.68 -27.82
C GLY A 332 17.04 11.01 -26.49
N ALA A 333 16.08 10.22 -26.01
CA ALA A 333 15.37 10.48 -24.75
C ALA A 333 16.25 10.34 -23.49
N ILE A 334 17.42 9.71 -23.62
CA ILE A 334 18.38 9.49 -22.53
C ILE A 334 19.69 10.20 -22.89
N GLU A 335 20.31 10.81 -21.89
CA GLU A 335 21.64 11.41 -22.02
C GLU A 335 22.65 10.46 -22.68
N ASP A 336 23.33 10.95 -23.72
CA ASP A 336 24.42 10.24 -24.39
C ASP A 336 25.74 10.49 -23.65
N LEU A 337 26.03 9.64 -22.65
CA LEU A 337 27.23 9.73 -21.80
C LEU A 337 28.54 9.81 -22.58
N LYS A 338 28.61 9.27 -23.80
CA LYS A 338 29.83 9.34 -24.63
C LYS A 338 30.06 10.75 -25.15
N LYS A 339 28.98 11.49 -25.42
CA LYS A 339 29.04 12.89 -25.89
C LYS A 339 29.16 13.86 -24.73
N THR A 340 28.31 13.69 -23.72
CA THR A 340 28.23 14.62 -22.58
C THR A 340 29.36 14.40 -21.57
N GLY A 341 29.92 13.18 -21.51
CA GLY A 341 30.90 12.79 -20.52
C GLY A 341 30.32 12.49 -19.13
N GLY A 342 28.99 12.59 -18.96
CA GLY A 342 28.30 12.29 -17.71
C GLY A 342 28.76 13.11 -16.51
N LEU A 343 28.58 12.54 -15.32
CA LEU A 343 29.12 13.06 -14.07
C LEU A 343 30.63 12.86 -13.99
N LEU A 344 31.14 11.75 -14.54
CA LEU A 344 32.55 11.37 -14.48
C LEU A 344 33.50 12.41 -15.07
N MET A 345 33.22 12.89 -16.28
CA MET A 345 34.16 13.77 -17.00
C MET A 345 34.07 15.22 -16.53
N GLY A 346 33.15 15.55 -15.61
CA GLY A 346 32.97 16.90 -15.08
C GLY A 346 32.67 17.96 -16.15
N ARG A 347 32.19 17.55 -17.33
CA ARG A 347 31.89 18.47 -18.43
C ARG A 347 30.54 19.15 -18.30
N GLY A 348 29.66 18.61 -17.46
CA GLY A 348 28.37 19.23 -17.14
C GLY A 348 28.49 20.24 -16.01
N HIS A 349 27.44 21.02 -15.83
CA HIS A 349 27.34 21.99 -14.76
C HIS A 349 26.42 21.43 -13.68
N LEU A 350 26.84 21.52 -12.42
CA LEU A 350 25.98 21.28 -11.27
C LEU A 350 25.58 22.63 -10.72
N LEU A 351 24.30 22.98 -10.85
CA LEU A 351 23.77 24.28 -10.48
C LEU A 351 22.99 24.20 -9.16
N THR A 352 23.21 25.18 -8.29
CA THR A 352 22.32 25.49 -7.17
C THR A 352 20.99 26.08 -7.67
N LEU A 353 20.00 26.21 -6.78
CA LEU A 353 18.75 26.93 -7.11
C LEU A 353 19.00 28.39 -7.48
N GLN A 354 20.08 28.99 -6.97
CA GLN A 354 20.56 30.34 -7.30
C GLN A 354 21.38 30.40 -8.59
N GLN A 355 21.43 29.31 -9.38
CA GLN A 355 22.17 29.22 -10.65
C GLN A 355 23.69 29.36 -10.51
N GLN A 356 24.23 29.18 -9.30
CA GLN A 356 25.67 29.14 -9.06
C GLN A 356 26.18 27.73 -9.32
N GLU A 357 27.30 27.62 -10.03
CA GLU A 357 28.02 26.36 -10.19
C GLU A 357 28.56 25.89 -8.86
N ALA A 358 28.49 24.58 -8.63
CA ALA A 358 29.01 23.98 -7.42
C ALA A 358 29.78 22.69 -7.72
N ASP A 359 30.86 22.46 -6.97
CA ASP A 359 31.57 21.18 -6.99
C ASP A 359 30.90 20.20 -6.02
N LEU A 360 30.39 19.10 -6.56
CA LEU A 360 29.73 18.04 -5.80
C LEU A 360 30.62 17.51 -4.66
N ARG A 361 31.91 17.31 -4.93
CA ARG A 361 32.85 16.74 -3.95
C ARG A 361 33.09 17.73 -2.83
N ALA A 362 33.38 18.99 -3.17
CA ALA A 362 33.54 20.06 -2.17
C ALA A 362 32.29 20.24 -1.31
N LEU A 363 31.09 20.19 -1.90
CA LEU A 363 29.83 20.33 -1.17
C LEU A 363 29.55 19.21 -0.18
N LEU A 364 29.88 17.96 -0.54
CA LEU A 364 29.75 16.81 0.35
C LEU A 364 30.72 16.93 1.54
N LEU A 365 31.93 17.44 1.30
CA LEU A 365 32.97 17.58 2.33
C LEU A 365 32.74 18.81 3.22
N ALA A 366 32.19 19.91 2.68
CA ALA A 366 31.98 21.16 3.41
C ALA A 366 30.92 21.08 4.52
N GLY A 367 30.13 20.00 4.57
CA GLY A 367 29.11 19.81 5.61
C GLY A 367 29.67 19.30 6.94
N PHE A 368 30.95 18.92 6.99
CA PHE A 368 31.61 18.43 8.19
C PHE A 368 32.53 19.51 8.76
N LEU A 369 32.41 19.77 10.05
CA LEU A 369 33.42 20.57 10.76
C LEU A 369 34.73 19.78 10.83
N ASP A 370 35.88 20.44 10.95
CA ASP A 370 37.19 19.80 11.12
C ASP A 370 37.25 19.04 12.47
N SER A 371 36.57 17.89 12.53
CA SER A 371 36.36 17.08 13.71
C SER A 371 37.49 16.05 13.84
N GLY A 372 38.63 16.49 14.37
CA GLY A 372 39.65 15.60 14.96
C GLY A 372 40.24 14.49 14.05
N PRO A 373 41.01 13.56 14.62
CA PRO A 373 41.68 12.50 13.87
C PRO A 373 40.69 11.55 13.17
N SER A 374 41.04 11.24 11.91
CA SER A 374 40.24 10.77 10.77
C SER A 374 39.05 9.84 11.07
N PRO A 375 37.82 10.38 11.18
CA PRO A 375 36.61 9.55 11.11
C PRO A 375 36.50 8.83 9.76
N SER A 376 35.84 7.66 9.76
CA SER A 376 35.63 6.89 8.52
C SER A 376 34.51 7.56 7.73
N ARG A 377 34.90 8.26 6.66
CA ARG A 377 33.98 8.95 5.78
C ARG A 377 33.60 8.07 4.60
N VAL A 378 32.33 7.71 4.54
CA VAL A 378 31.78 6.93 3.43
C VAL A 378 30.85 7.81 2.62
N VAL A 379 31.06 7.85 1.30
CA VAL A 379 30.13 8.51 0.38
C VAL A 379 29.32 7.48 -0.39
N THR A 380 28.02 7.72 -0.46
CA THR A 380 27.09 6.84 -1.15
C THR A 380 26.25 7.62 -2.15
N ALA A 381 25.91 6.99 -3.28
CA ALA A 381 24.95 7.51 -4.25
C ALA A 381 23.73 6.59 -4.28
N SER A 382 22.62 7.06 -3.71
CA SER A 382 21.33 6.37 -3.78
C SER A 382 20.61 6.74 -5.07
N ILE A 383 20.09 5.74 -5.77
CA ILE A 383 19.34 5.94 -7.03
C ILE A 383 17.85 6.12 -6.72
N GLY A 384 17.21 7.04 -7.43
CA GLY A 384 15.81 7.36 -7.16
C GLY A 384 15.25 8.40 -8.10
N HIS A 385 14.28 9.16 -7.59
CA HIS A 385 13.61 10.24 -8.30
C HIS A 385 13.42 11.42 -7.37
N VAL A 386 13.81 12.60 -7.82
CA VAL A 386 13.47 13.86 -7.16
C VAL A 386 12.09 14.27 -7.66
N LEU A 387 11.14 14.32 -6.73
CA LEU A 387 9.73 14.49 -7.01
C LEU A 387 9.21 15.77 -6.36
N VAL A 388 8.45 16.54 -7.13
CA VAL A 388 7.69 17.69 -6.66
C VAL A 388 6.30 17.19 -6.29
N THR A 389 5.84 17.52 -5.09
CA THR A 389 4.49 17.18 -4.63
C THR A 389 3.55 18.37 -4.71
N SER A 390 2.28 18.12 -5.02
CA SER A 390 1.22 19.11 -4.85
C SER A 390 0.94 19.41 -3.38
N ALA A 391 0.43 20.63 -3.13
CA ALA A 391 -0.07 21.03 -1.82
C ALA A 391 -1.11 20.03 -1.28
N PRO A 392 -1.07 19.73 0.04
CA PRO A 392 -2.02 18.80 0.65
C PRO A 392 -3.47 19.28 0.47
N GLY A 393 -4.41 18.32 0.43
CA GLY A 393 -5.86 18.61 0.32
C GLY A 393 -6.40 18.70 -1.11
N HIS A 394 -5.55 18.81 -2.12
CA HIS A 394 -5.99 18.70 -3.51
C HIS A 394 -6.24 17.22 -3.87
N ARG A 395 -7.44 16.93 -4.39
CA ARG A 395 -7.76 15.61 -4.99
C ARG A 395 -6.76 15.31 -6.11
N TYR A 396 -6.57 14.03 -6.44
CA TYR A 396 -5.65 13.55 -7.49
C TYR A 396 -5.60 14.51 -8.69
N ASN A 397 -4.54 15.32 -8.73
CA ASN A 397 -4.36 16.30 -9.78
C ASN A 397 -3.35 15.76 -10.78
N ILE A 398 -3.78 15.62 -12.02
CA ILE A 398 -2.90 15.24 -13.15
C ILE A 398 -2.17 16.49 -13.68
N ILE A 399 -2.67 17.68 -13.33
CA ILE A 399 -2.11 18.96 -13.76
C ILE A 399 -0.92 19.30 -12.86
N PRO A 400 0.30 19.48 -13.43
CA PRO A 400 1.47 19.84 -12.66
C PRO A 400 1.34 21.24 -12.04
N PRO A 401 2.02 21.48 -10.89
CA PRO A 401 2.03 22.80 -10.25
C PRO A 401 2.70 23.87 -11.13
N LEU A 402 3.63 23.45 -12.01
CA LEU A 402 4.19 24.29 -13.07
C LEU A 402 3.75 23.75 -14.44
N GLN A 403 2.82 24.45 -15.08
CA GLN A 403 2.29 24.10 -16.40
C GLN A 403 3.16 24.68 -17.52
N GLY A 404 3.24 23.98 -18.65
CA GLY A 404 4.00 24.41 -19.83
C GLY A 404 5.46 23.92 -19.84
N ASN A 405 6.23 24.41 -20.81
CA ASN A 405 7.64 24.10 -21.00
C ASN A 405 8.51 25.34 -20.73
N TRP A 406 9.56 25.17 -19.94
CA TRP A 406 10.34 26.28 -19.40
C TRP A 406 11.84 26.03 -19.54
N LYS A 407 12.61 27.11 -19.62
CA LYS A 407 14.07 27.07 -19.57
C LYS A 407 14.56 26.87 -18.13
N VAL A 408 15.77 26.34 -17.97
CA VAL A 408 16.37 26.02 -16.66
C VAL A 408 16.35 27.20 -15.68
N PRO A 409 16.76 28.44 -16.05
CA PRO A 409 16.76 29.56 -15.11
C PRO A 409 15.38 29.86 -14.50
N TYR A 410 14.32 29.72 -15.31
CA TYR A 410 12.96 29.92 -14.85
C TYR A 410 12.54 28.84 -13.85
N ILE A 411 12.86 27.57 -14.13
CA ILE A 411 12.53 26.45 -13.25
C ILE A 411 13.27 26.56 -11.93
N LEU A 412 14.57 26.90 -11.93
CA LEU A 412 15.35 27.04 -10.70
C LEU A 412 14.79 28.15 -9.80
N ASN A 413 14.47 29.32 -10.37
CA ASN A 413 13.81 30.43 -9.65
C ASN A 413 12.42 30.03 -9.13
N TRP A 414 11.67 29.22 -9.88
CA TRP A 414 10.38 28.69 -9.42
C TRP A 414 10.55 27.68 -8.27
N MET A 415 11.53 26.78 -8.34
CA MET A 415 11.83 25.80 -7.29
C MET A 415 12.37 26.47 -6.01
N GLU A 416 13.15 27.54 -6.14
CA GLU A 416 13.61 28.35 -5.00
C GLU A 416 12.44 28.97 -4.20
N LYS A 417 11.37 29.34 -4.90
CA LYS A 417 10.16 29.93 -4.31
C LYS A 417 9.14 28.88 -3.86
N LEU A 418 9.40 27.61 -4.10
CA LEU A 418 8.46 26.54 -3.82
C LEU A 418 8.37 26.34 -2.30
N SER A 419 7.16 26.54 -1.75
CA SER A 419 6.88 26.24 -0.34
C SER A 419 6.69 24.74 -0.08
N GLU A 420 6.37 23.98 -1.13
CA GLU A 420 6.09 22.56 -1.06
C GLU A 420 7.37 21.70 -0.96
N PRO A 421 7.31 20.57 -0.26
CA PRO A 421 8.48 19.71 -0.09
C PRO A 421 8.85 19.03 -1.41
N VAL A 422 10.14 19.06 -1.73
CA VAL A 422 10.74 18.17 -2.72
C VAL A 422 11.11 16.86 -2.03
N VAL A 423 10.72 15.73 -2.61
CA VAL A 423 10.93 14.41 -2.03
C VAL A 423 11.77 13.54 -2.95
N PHE A 424 12.75 12.85 -2.37
CA PHE A 424 13.49 11.81 -3.07
C PHE A 424 12.85 10.45 -2.85
N ALA A 425 12.27 9.87 -3.91
CA ALA A 425 11.75 8.52 -3.91
C ALA A 425 12.83 7.54 -4.41
N ARG A 426 13.38 6.73 -3.49
CA ARG A 426 14.36 5.69 -3.84
C ARG A 426 13.78 4.70 -4.84
N SER A 427 14.60 4.30 -5.81
CA SER A 427 14.23 3.29 -6.81
C SER A 427 15.34 2.26 -6.98
N LEU A 428 14.95 1.08 -7.46
CA LEU A 428 15.86 0.02 -7.82
C LEU A 428 15.81 -0.13 -9.34
N PRO A 429 16.90 0.21 -10.06
CA PRO A 429 16.99 -0.01 -11.50
C PRO A 429 16.70 -1.46 -11.88
N THR A 430 15.92 -1.66 -12.94
CA THR A 430 15.41 -2.99 -13.31
C THR A 430 16.51 -3.96 -13.71
N HIS A 431 17.59 -3.48 -14.32
CA HIS A 431 18.74 -4.31 -14.70
C HIS A 431 19.49 -4.93 -13.51
N LEU A 432 19.34 -4.38 -12.30
CA LEU A 432 19.92 -4.91 -11.05
C LEU A 432 18.98 -5.87 -10.32
N LEU A 433 17.80 -6.16 -10.87
CA LEU A 433 16.91 -7.18 -10.28
C LEU A 433 17.48 -8.59 -10.50
N ASP A 434 18.09 -8.81 -11.67
CA ASP A 434 18.54 -10.10 -12.17
C ASP A 434 20.06 -10.29 -12.11
N SER A 435 20.79 -9.31 -11.59
CA SER A 435 22.24 -9.36 -11.43
C SER A 435 22.68 -10.53 -10.53
N PRO A 436 23.80 -11.21 -10.88
CA PRO A 436 24.36 -12.26 -10.05
C PRO A 436 24.81 -11.67 -8.71
N VAL A 437 24.46 -12.35 -7.62
CA VAL A 437 24.70 -11.81 -6.28
C VAL A 437 26.00 -12.38 -5.72
N SER A 438 26.98 -11.52 -5.42
CA SER A 438 28.24 -11.92 -4.78
C SER A 438 28.03 -12.29 -3.32
N GLU A 439 27.25 -11.47 -2.60
CA GLU A 439 26.98 -11.67 -1.18
C GLU A 439 25.52 -11.33 -0.84
N ARG A 440 24.90 -12.17 -0.01
CA ARG A 440 23.54 -11.97 0.51
C ARG A 440 23.58 -11.91 2.03
N GLN A 441 23.00 -10.86 2.58
CA GLN A 441 22.87 -10.70 4.02
C GLN A 441 21.43 -10.33 4.37
N MET A 442 20.98 -10.79 5.54
CA MET A 442 19.76 -10.30 6.16
C MET A 442 20.16 -9.51 7.40
N LEU A 443 19.66 -8.29 7.51
CA LEU A 443 20.02 -7.37 8.58
C LEU A 443 18.77 -6.95 9.33
N HIS A 444 18.92 -6.72 10.63
CA HIS A 444 18.05 -5.85 11.39
C HIS A 444 18.74 -4.49 11.51
N ARG A 445 18.12 -3.42 10.99
CA ARG A 445 18.67 -2.07 10.99
C ARG A 445 17.76 -1.12 11.76
N LEU A 446 18.35 -0.43 12.73
CA LEU A 446 17.77 0.73 13.40
C LEU A 446 18.52 1.99 12.97
N VAL A 447 17.79 3.07 12.70
CA VAL A 447 18.37 4.38 12.42
C VAL A 447 17.72 5.37 13.35
N TYR A 448 18.54 6.06 14.14
CA TYR A 448 18.15 7.15 15.00
C TYR A 448 18.69 8.47 14.45
N ARG A 449 17.92 9.55 14.56
CA ARG A 449 18.34 10.89 14.15
C ARG A 449 18.22 11.85 15.32
N ALA A 450 19.18 12.75 15.45
CA ALA A 450 19.14 13.79 16.47
C ALA A 450 17.96 14.72 16.23
N VAL A 451 17.27 15.10 17.31
CA VAL A 451 16.20 16.10 17.27
C VAL A 451 16.68 17.32 18.02
N THR A 452 17.32 18.26 17.31
CA THR A 452 17.81 19.49 17.93
C THR A 452 17.44 20.73 17.11
N THR A 453 17.33 21.85 17.81
CA THR A 453 17.18 23.20 17.23
C THR A 453 18.53 23.87 16.95
N ASN A 454 19.64 23.33 17.49
CA ASN A 454 20.91 24.04 17.65
C ASN A 454 22.03 23.50 16.75
N GLY A 455 21.78 23.37 15.46
CA GLY A 455 22.85 23.08 14.49
C GLY A 455 23.36 21.63 14.44
N ASP A 456 22.89 20.72 15.29
CA ASP A 456 23.21 19.27 15.18
C ASP A 456 22.41 18.54 14.08
N ALA A 457 22.04 19.30 13.06
CA ALA A 457 21.48 18.84 11.81
C ALA A 457 22.32 17.69 11.24
N GLY A 458 21.66 16.56 10.97
CA GLY A 458 22.28 15.40 10.33
C GLY A 458 23.02 14.43 11.25
N ARG A 459 23.09 14.67 12.58
CA ARG A 459 23.62 13.63 13.48
C ARG A 459 22.70 12.40 13.48
N ALA A 460 23.29 11.21 13.36
CA ALA A 460 22.58 9.95 13.31
C ALA A 460 23.34 8.83 14.04
N ILE A 461 22.58 7.86 14.55
CA ILE A 461 23.09 6.59 15.06
C ILE A 461 22.46 5.47 14.22
N GLU A 462 23.28 4.66 13.56
CA GLU A 462 22.87 3.50 12.77
C GLU A 462 23.32 2.21 13.47
N VAL A 463 22.37 1.38 13.89
CA VAL A 463 22.64 0.05 14.46
C VAL A 463 22.29 -1.00 13.42
N GLU A 464 23.27 -1.80 13.02
CA GLU A 464 23.07 -2.94 12.12
C GLU A 464 23.38 -4.24 12.85
N THR A 465 22.50 -5.23 12.71
CA THR A 465 22.74 -6.59 13.19
C THR A 465 22.53 -7.58 12.06
N VAL A 466 23.58 -8.32 11.75
CA VAL A 466 23.51 -9.41 10.76
C VAL A 466 22.73 -10.56 11.39
N LEU A 467 21.58 -10.87 10.80
CA LEU A 467 20.75 -12.00 11.19
C LEU A 467 21.33 -13.27 10.58
N PRO A 468 21.48 -14.35 11.35
CA PRO A 468 21.94 -15.63 10.83
C PRO A 468 20.97 -16.10 9.75
N GLN A 469 21.47 -16.27 8.53
CA GLN A 469 20.71 -16.93 7.50
C GLN A 469 20.75 -18.42 7.85
N GLU A 470 19.58 -19.05 8.00
CA GLU A 470 19.50 -20.52 8.03
C GLU A 470 20.25 -21.01 6.79
N ALA A 471 21.47 -21.52 6.98
CA ALA A 471 22.18 -22.22 5.93
C ALA A 471 21.17 -23.24 5.43
N THR A 472 20.83 -23.19 4.14
CA THR A 472 19.96 -24.18 3.50
C THR A 472 20.62 -25.54 3.72
N ALA A 473 20.28 -26.17 4.84
CA ALA A 473 21.04 -27.25 5.40
C ALA A 473 20.84 -28.47 4.52
N SER A 474 21.88 -28.82 3.78
CA SER A 474 22.21 -30.23 3.58
C SER A 474 22.40 -30.82 4.97
N ILE A 475 21.38 -31.55 5.44
CA ILE A 475 21.24 -32.14 6.76
C ILE A 475 22.36 -33.16 7.01
N GLN A 476 23.54 -32.72 7.45
CA GLN A 476 24.61 -33.61 7.90
C GLN A 476 25.17 -33.13 9.25
N ASN A 477 24.47 -33.53 10.33
CA ASN A 477 24.89 -33.95 11.68
C ASN A 477 26.16 -33.38 12.37
N SER A 478 26.71 -32.24 11.96
CA SER A 478 27.73 -31.53 12.74
C SER A 478 27.05 -30.59 13.75
N GLY A 479 27.60 -30.52 14.97
CA GLY A 479 26.97 -29.89 16.13
C GLY A 479 26.49 -28.46 15.88
N PHE A 480 25.48 -28.05 16.65
CA PHE A 480 24.94 -26.68 16.66
C PHE A 480 26.03 -25.68 17.04
N GLU A 481 26.83 -25.21 16.08
CA GLU A 481 27.63 -24.01 16.28
C GLU A 481 26.68 -22.87 16.62
N LYS A 482 26.91 -22.25 17.78
CA LYS A 482 26.09 -21.16 18.31
C LYS A 482 26.10 -20.03 17.27
N LEU A 483 24.92 -19.70 16.73
CA LEU A 483 24.77 -18.65 15.71
C LEU A 483 25.37 -17.33 16.23
N ALA A 484 26.50 -16.91 15.67
CA ALA A 484 27.18 -15.69 16.07
C ALA A 484 26.48 -14.48 15.44
N PHE A 485 25.69 -13.76 16.25
CA PHE A 485 25.15 -12.46 15.85
C PHE A 485 26.27 -11.44 15.82
N ARG A 486 26.43 -10.75 14.69
CA ARG A 486 27.36 -9.61 14.56
C ARG A 486 26.57 -8.33 14.51
N SER A 487 26.71 -7.52 15.55
CA SER A 487 26.08 -6.21 15.65
C SER A 487 27.14 -5.11 15.57
N ARG A 488 26.78 -3.99 14.95
CA ARG A 488 27.61 -2.79 14.78
C ARG A 488 26.76 -1.57 15.09
N CYS A 489 27.33 -0.59 15.78
CA CYS A 489 26.68 0.69 16.08
C CYS A 489 27.58 1.81 15.56
N LEU A 490 27.07 2.57 14.60
CA LEU A 490 27.77 3.70 14.00
C LEU A 490 27.13 4.97 14.49
N ALA A 491 27.91 5.91 14.99
CA ALA A 491 27.45 7.27 15.28
C ALA A 491 28.22 8.27 14.42
N GLY A 492 27.55 9.32 13.97
CA GLY A 492 28.18 10.26 13.06
C GLY A 492 27.28 11.38 12.58
N GLN A 493 27.79 12.16 11.63
CA GLN A 493 27.05 13.20 10.94
C GLN A 493 26.82 12.80 9.49
N LYS A 494 25.60 13.01 9.00
CA LYS A 494 25.17 12.69 7.64
C LYS A 494 24.73 13.94 6.89
N VAL A 495 25.25 14.08 5.68
CA VAL A 495 24.92 15.17 4.77
C VAL A 495 24.30 14.55 3.52
N ASP A 496 23.06 14.94 3.21
CA ASP A 496 22.32 14.48 2.03
C ASP A 496 22.18 15.62 1.01
N LEU A 497 22.55 15.35 -0.24
CA LEU A 497 22.40 16.24 -1.39
C LEU A 497 21.58 15.54 -2.48
N ASP A 498 20.51 16.17 -2.93
CA ASP A 498 19.68 15.66 -4.03
C ASP A 498 20.12 16.30 -5.34
N VAL A 499 20.41 15.49 -6.36
CA VAL A 499 20.79 15.95 -7.70
C VAL A 499 19.70 15.56 -8.69
N LEU A 500 18.96 16.55 -9.16
CA LEU A 500 17.95 16.43 -10.19
C LEU A 500 18.62 16.25 -11.56
N MET A 501 18.29 15.18 -12.27
CA MET A 501 18.89 14.80 -13.56
C MET A 501 17.79 14.62 -14.60
N PRO A 502 17.19 15.72 -15.10
CA PRO A 502 16.00 15.66 -15.94
C PRO A 502 16.24 15.02 -17.32
N ASP A 503 17.50 14.88 -17.71
CA ASP A 503 17.96 14.23 -18.95
C ASP A 503 18.23 12.72 -18.77
N ARG A 504 18.02 12.18 -17.56
CA ARG A 504 18.22 10.77 -17.21
C ARG A 504 16.93 10.09 -16.73
N PRO A 505 16.82 8.75 -16.85
CA PRO A 505 15.67 8.02 -16.32
C PRO A 505 15.61 8.00 -14.80
N ALA A 506 16.71 8.23 -14.09
CA ALA A 506 16.77 8.34 -12.64
C ALA A 506 17.56 9.57 -12.18
N ASP A 507 17.23 10.05 -10.99
CA ASP A 507 17.96 11.09 -10.25
C ASP A 507 18.83 10.42 -9.17
N ILE A 508 19.74 11.17 -8.57
CA ILE A 508 20.69 10.63 -7.59
C ILE A 508 20.67 11.46 -6.31
N ARG A 509 20.63 10.78 -5.16
CA ARG A 509 20.94 11.37 -3.86
C ARG A 509 22.34 10.97 -3.47
N PHE A 510 23.22 11.95 -3.30
CA PHE A 510 24.53 11.73 -2.70
C PHE A 510 24.42 11.94 -1.19
N SER A 511 24.92 10.97 -0.43
CA SER A 511 25.02 11.06 1.02
C SER A 511 26.48 10.87 1.41
N ALA A 512 27.04 11.82 2.16
CA ALA A 512 28.29 11.60 2.89
C ALA A 512 27.94 11.31 4.35
N PHE A 513 28.52 10.25 4.90
CA PHE A 513 28.34 9.89 6.31
C PHE A 513 29.71 9.82 6.95
N ASP A 514 29.95 10.75 7.87
CA ASP A 514 31.18 10.80 8.64
C ASP A 514 30.97 10.06 9.95
N THR A 515 31.57 8.87 10.06
CA THR A 515 31.17 7.88 11.06
C THR A 515 32.31 7.43 11.95
N THR A 516 31.95 7.16 13.20
CA THR A 516 32.76 6.44 14.16
C THR A 516 32.05 5.16 14.55
N ASP A 517 32.78 4.04 14.51
CA ASP A 517 32.29 2.76 14.99
C ASP A 517 32.37 2.75 16.51
N LEU A 518 31.23 2.64 17.18
CA LEU A 518 31.17 2.67 18.63
C LEU A 518 31.54 1.32 19.21
N ALA A 519 32.55 1.31 20.08
CA ALA A 519 32.84 0.14 20.89
C ALA A 519 31.62 -0.24 21.73
N ALA A 520 31.42 -1.53 22.04
CA ALA A 520 30.24 -2.00 22.78
C ALA A 520 30.03 -1.27 24.12
N SER A 521 31.12 -0.85 24.79
CA SER A 521 31.06 -0.08 26.04
C SER A 521 30.60 1.38 25.88
N GLN A 522 30.52 1.88 24.65
CA GLN A 522 30.09 3.23 24.30
C GLN A 522 28.66 3.26 23.73
N TRP A 523 28.00 2.11 23.62
CA TRP A 523 26.63 2.08 23.14
C TRP A 523 25.70 2.75 24.14
N PRO A 524 24.69 3.51 23.68
CA PRO A 524 23.59 3.93 24.55
C PRO A 524 23.00 2.72 25.28
N GLN A 525 22.79 2.86 26.59
CA GLN A 525 22.37 1.75 27.45
C GLN A 525 21.08 1.09 26.93
N GLU A 526 20.12 1.90 26.47
CA GLU A 526 18.85 1.45 25.93
C GLU A 526 19.02 0.57 24.68
N LEU A 527 20.04 0.88 23.85
CA LEU A 527 20.36 0.08 22.66
C LEU A 527 21.07 -1.21 23.04
N ASP A 528 21.98 -1.21 24.00
CA ASP A 528 22.62 -2.44 24.45
C ASP A 528 21.61 -3.40 25.09
N GLU A 529 20.74 -2.89 25.96
CA GLU A 529 19.63 -3.66 26.55
C GLU A 529 18.70 -4.22 25.47
N TYR A 530 18.28 -3.38 24.52
CA TYR A 530 17.49 -3.81 23.38
C TYR A 530 18.16 -4.93 22.59
N MET A 531 19.44 -4.76 22.27
CA MET A 531 20.20 -5.71 21.46
C MET A 531 20.47 -7.03 22.20
N SER A 532 20.63 -6.99 23.51
CA SER A 532 20.69 -8.18 24.37
C SER A 532 19.38 -8.95 24.34
N ASN A 533 18.25 -8.24 24.55
CA ASN A 533 16.91 -8.84 24.48
C ASN A 533 16.60 -9.39 23.08
N LEU A 534 17.04 -8.71 22.02
CA LEU A 534 16.83 -9.17 20.65
C LEU A 534 17.61 -10.45 20.37
N ARG A 535 18.85 -10.54 20.86
CA ARG A 535 19.65 -11.76 20.78
C ARG A 535 18.99 -12.92 21.51
N ALA A 536 18.50 -12.71 22.73
CA ALA A 536 17.79 -13.72 23.51
C ALA A 536 16.49 -14.19 22.84
N PHE A 537 15.75 -13.26 22.19
CA PHE A 537 14.56 -13.60 21.41
C PHE A 537 14.90 -14.45 20.18
N LEU A 538 15.98 -14.11 19.47
CA LEU A 538 16.39 -14.80 18.23
C LEU A 538 17.07 -16.16 18.49
N SER A 539 17.65 -16.39 19.67
CA SER A 539 18.21 -17.69 20.05
C SER A 539 17.14 -18.73 20.41
N TYR A 540 15.86 -18.33 20.51
CA TYR A 540 14.75 -19.18 20.99
C TYR A 540 14.98 -19.75 22.40
N ASP A 541 15.77 -19.06 23.22
CA ASP A 541 16.01 -19.49 24.61
C ASP A 541 14.69 -19.45 25.43
N ASP A 542 13.75 -18.60 25.04
CA ASP A 542 12.40 -18.51 25.59
C ASP A 542 11.35 -18.54 24.47
N ARG A 543 10.45 -19.52 24.50
CA ARG A 543 9.39 -19.70 23.49
C ARG A 543 8.22 -18.72 23.66
N ASP A 544 8.07 -18.17 24.86
CA ASP A 544 7.00 -17.25 25.21
C ASP A 544 7.48 -15.78 25.15
N ALA A 545 8.78 -15.54 24.94
CA ALA A 545 9.33 -14.21 24.76
C ALA A 545 8.72 -13.52 23.53
N SER A 546 8.16 -12.34 23.74
CA SER A 546 7.75 -11.44 22.66
C SER A 546 8.98 -10.74 22.05
N GLN A 547 8.93 -10.43 20.76
CA GLN A 547 9.96 -9.62 20.11
C GLN A 547 10.15 -8.31 20.87
N PRO A 548 11.38 -7.96 21.29
CA PRO A 548 11.61 -6.72 22.00
C PRO A 548 11.34 -5.53 21.10
N GLU A 549 10.93 -4.43 21.71
CA GLU A 549 10.62 -3.20 21.01
C GLU A 549 11.85 -2.28 20.99
N PRO A 550 12.30 -1.80 19.81
CA PRO A 550 13.31 -0.76 19.74
C PRO A 550 12.93 0.47 20.59
N PRO A 551 13.87 1.04 21.37
CA PRO A 551 13.63 2.26 22.12
C PRO A 551 13.24 3.39 21.14
N LEU A 552 12.28 4.22 21.54
CA LEU A 552 11.82 5.33 20.69
C LEU A 552 12.82 6.48 20.69
N ILE A 553 13.42 6.71 21.85
CA ILE A 553 14.35 7.80 22.14
C ILE A 553 15.58 7.18 22.80
N VAL A 554 16.76 7.65 22.43
CA VAL A 554 18.03 7.28 23.04
C VAL A 554 18.85 8.54 23.26
N ASP A 555 19.51 8.63 24.41
CA ASP A 555 20.38 9.75 24.73
C ASP A 555 21.84 9.33 24.54
N TYR A 556 22.60 10.12 23.78
CA TYR A 556 24.01 9.84 23.49
C TYR A 556 24.80 11.14 23.43
N GLU A 557 25.88 11.23 24.23
CA GLU A 557 26.73 12.43 24.34
C GLU A 557 25.92 13.73 24.63
N GLY A 558 24.86 13.61 25.43
CA GLY A 558 23.99 14.74 25.78
C GLY A 558 23.05 15.19 24.65
N VAL A 559 23.02 14.46 23.53
CA VAL A 559 22.09 14.69 22.41
C VAL A 559 21.01 13.62 22.43
N GLN A 560 19.76 14.06 22.31
CA GLN A 560 18.62 13.17 22.20
C GLN A 560 18.41 12.75 20.75
N TYR A 561 18.38 11.44 20.51
CA TYR A 561 18.11 10.85 19.21
C TYR A 561 16.78 10.12 19.22
N ILE A 562 16.08 10.17 18.09
CA ILE A 562 14.78 9.54 17.92
C ILE A 562 14.84 8.49 16.82
N LEU A 563 14.19 7.36 17.06
CA LEU A 563 14.05 6.29 16.09
C LEU A 563 13.35 6.81 14.82
N HIS A 564 14.12 6.92 13.76
CA HIS A 564 13.63 7.28 12.42
C HIS A 564 13.14 6.06 11.64
N SER A 565 13.82 4.92 11.76
CA SER A 565 13.39 3.69 11.08
C SER A 565 13.86 2.42 11.78
N ALA A 566 12.99 1.42 11.86
CA ALA A 566 13.29 0.06 12.30
C ALA A 566 12.91 -0.94 11.20
N SER A 567 13.91 -1.60 10.59
CA SER A 567 13.67 -2.39 9.38
C SER A 567 14.39 -3.72 9.37
N THR A 568 13.79 -4.68 8.68
CA THR A 568 14.48 -5.90 8.26
C THR A 568 14.92 -5.73 6.81
N VAL A 569 16.23 -5.76 6.59
CA VAL A 569 16.86 -5.45 5.30
C VAL A 569 17.42 -6.72 4.69
N ARG A 570 17.07 -7.00 3.43
CA ARG A 570 17.77 -7.97 2.60
C ARG A 570 18.76 -7.21 1.74
N ARG A 571 20.04 -7.36 2.05
CA ARG A 571 21.15 -6.70 1.37
C ARG A 571 21.78 -7.67 0.37
N LYS A 572 21.96 -7.19 -0.86
CA LYS A 572 22.77 -7.83 -1.90
C LYS A 572 23.94 -6.91 -2.19
N VAL A 573 25.16 -7.44 -2.15
CA VAL A 573 26.36 -6.71 -2.52
C VAL A 573 26.88 -7.25 -3.84
N GLU A 574 27.11 -6.35 -4.79
CA GLU A 574 27.59 -6.64 -6.14
C GLU A 574 28.87 -5.85 -6.40
N ARG A 575 29.87 -6.52 -6.94
CA ARG A 575 31.11 -5.90 -7.41
C ARG A 575 31.10 -5.98 -8.93
N LEU A 576 30.82 -4.85 -9.58
CA LEU A 576 30.64 -4.79 -11.03
C LEU A 576 31.97 -4.70 -11.78
N ASP A 577 33.01 -4.18 -11.14
CA ASP A 577 34.37 -4.09 -11.66
C ASP A 577 35.38 -4.53 -10.57
N PRO A 578 36.64 -4.85 -10.93
CA PRO A 578 37.73 -5.01 -9.96
C PRO A 578 38.10 -3.70 -9.23
N SER A 579 37.44 -2.58 -9.58
CA SER A 579 37.52 -1.33 -8.84
C SER A 579 36.90 -1.50 -7.44
N SER A 580 37.34 -0.69 -6.48
CA SER A 580 36.86 -0.70 -5.09
C SER A 580 35.40 -0.27 -4.91
N VAL A 581 34.65 -0.04 -6.00
CA VAL A 581 33.28 0.48 -5.95
C VAL A 581 32.30 -0.66 -5.80
N GLN A 582 31.50 -0.60 -4.73
CA GLN A 582 30.46 -1.59 -4.45
C GLN A 582 29.11 -1.03 -4.84
N VAL A 583 28.27 -1.88 -5.45
CA VAL A 583 26.85 -1.59 -5.64
C VAL A 583 26.06 -2.45 -4.66
N ILE A 584 25.32 -1.79 -3.79
CA ILE A 584 24.44 -2.43 -2.81
C ILE A 584 23.00 -2.27 -3.25
N THR A 585 22.32 -3.40 -3.41
CA THR A 585 20.87 -3.44 -3.60
C THR A 585 20.22 -3.92 -2.31
N GLU A 586 19.29 -3.12 -1.77
CA GLU A 586 18.58 -3.45 -0.54
C GLU A 586 17.09 -3.57 -0.79
N SER A 587 16.45 -4.56 -0.17
CA SER A 587 15.00 -4.60 0.03
C SER A 587 14.71 -4.57 1.51
N ALA A 588 14.13 -3.46 1.98
CA ALA A 588 13.81 -3.26 3.39
C ALA A 588 12.30 -3.41 3.62
N LEU A 589 11.94 -4.12 4.68
CA LEU A 589 10.60 -4.15 5.24
C LEU A 589 10.61 -3.32 6.52
N ASP A 590 9.89 -2.21 6.51
CA ASP A 590 9.60 -1.44 7.71
C ASP A 590 8.72 -2.27 8.64
N LEU A 591 9.16 -2.43 9.89
CA LEU A 591 8.49 -3.25 10.89
C LEU A 591 7.23 -2.58 11.46
N ASP A 592 7.12 -1.25 11.32
CA ASP A 592 6.02 -0.47 11.88
C ASP A 592 4.93 -0.18 10.82
N GLY A 593 5.32 0.34 9.65
CA GLY A 593 4.40 0.67 8.56
C GLY A 593 4.07 -0.49 7.62
N GLU A 594 4.71 -1.64 7.77
CA GLU A 594 4.68 -2.77 6.81
C GLU A 594 5.08 -2.34 5.37
N GLN A 595 5.72 -1.17 5.22
CA GLN A 595 6.11 -0.63 3.95
C GLN A 595 7.34 -1.38 3.42
N LYS A 596 7.25 -1.87 2.20
CA LYS A 596 8.38 -2.46 1.48
C LYS A 596 9.04 -1.42 0.61
N THR A 597 10.32 -1.18 0.86
CA THR A 597 11.15 -0.33 0.01
C THR A 597 12.22 -1.19 -0.67
N ALA A 598 12.70 -0.74 -1.82
CA ALA A 598 14.01 -1.18 -2.29
C ALA A 598 14.79 0.00 -2.84
N SER A 599 16.10 -0.12 -2.71
CA SER A 599 17.04 0.92 -3.08
C SER A 599 18.29 0.30 -3.69
N CYS A 600 18.89 1.06 -4.59
CA CYS A 600 20.24 0.82 -5.09
C CYS A 600 21.15 1.93 -4.58
N GLN A 601 22.32 1.56 -4.08
CA GLN A 601 23.35 2.46 -3.58
C GLN A 601 24.70 2.10 -4.19
N VAL A 602 25.41 3.09 -4.70
CA VAL A 602 26.83 2.96 -5.06
C VAL A 602 27.64 3.48 -3.87
N ILE A 603 28.73 2.82 -3.49
CA ILE A 603 29.56 3.20 -2.34
C ILE A 603 30.98 3.59 -2.77
N CYS A 604 31.46 4.69 -2.20
CA CYS A 604 32.83 5.18 -2.26
C CYS A 604 33.39 5.22 -0.84
N GLU A 605 34.28 4.26 -0.52
CA GLU A 605 34.92 4.14 0.80
C GLU A 605 36.09 5.11 0.98
N ASP A 606 36.69 5.56 -0.13
CA ASP A 606 37.83 6.48 -0.15
C ASP A 606 37.50 7.67 -1.06
N ILE A 607 36.90 8.70 -0.46
CA ILE A 607 36.59 9.95 -1.17
C ILE A 607 37.84 10.80 -1.44
N GLU A 608 38.97 10.54 -0.78
CA GLU A 608 40.20 11.33 -0.96
C GLU A 608 40.97 10.90 -2.21
N SER A 609 40.91 9.61 -2.54
CA SER A 609 41.45 9.07 -3.79
C SER A 609 40.67 9.52 -5.02
N GLU A 610 41.33 10.31 -5.86
CA GLU A 610 40.80 10.77 -7.15
C GLU A 610 40.39 9.60 -8.07
N ALA A 611 41.11 8.48 -8.01
CA ALA A 611 40.79 7.29 -8.79
C ALA A 611 39.51 6.61 -8.30
N ALA A 612 39.33 6.50 -6.97
CA ALA A 612 38.13 5.94 -6.37
C ALA A 612 36.91 6.84 -6.63
N TRP A 613 37.07 8.16 -6.50
CA TRP A 613 36.02 9.14 -6.82
C TRP A 613 35.58 9.06 -8.29
N LYS A 614 36.52 9.02 -9.23
CA LYS A 614 36.22 8.81 -10.66
C LYS A 614 35.51 7.47 -10.90
N SER A 615 35.99 6.38 -10.30
CA SER A 615 35.31 5.09 -10.44
C SER A 615 33.87 5.13 -9.90
N PHE A 616 33.66 5.81 -8.78
CA PHE A 616 32.35 6.01 -8.17
C PHE A 616 31.40 6.79 -9.08
N LEU A 617 31.83 7.93 -9.62
CA LEU A 617 31.00 8.72 -10.54
C LEU A 617 30.69 7.98 -11.84
N ARG A 618 31.64 7.20 -12.38
CA ARG A 618 31.41 6.33 -13.54
C ARG A 618 30.29 5.32 -13.25
N GLN A 619 30.30 4.71 -12.07
CA GLN A 619 29.29 3.75 -11.68
C GLN A 619 27.93 4.43 -11.48
N CYS A 620 27.91 5.64 -10.90
CA CYS A 620 26.69 6.46 -10.81
C CYS A 620 26.10 6.77 -12.20
N ASP A 621 26.94 7.12 -13.17
CA ASP A 621 26.55 7.32 -14.56
C ASP A 621 25.93 6.07 -15.17
N SER A 622 26.57 4.91 -15.02
CA SER A 622 26.07 3.63 -15.51
C SER A 622 24.69 3.29 -14.95
N VAL A 623 24.52 3.39 -13.62
CA VAL A 623 23.29 2.96 -12.95
C VAL A 623 22.12 3.93 -13.18
N SER A 624 22.40 5.24 -13.28
CA SER A 624 21.36 6.27 -13.49
C SER A 624 20.91 6.42 -14.95
N THR A 625 21.69 5.96 -15.93
CA THR A 625 21.35 6.00 -17.36
C THR A 625 20.82 4.70 -17.92
N ALA A 626 20.97 3.59 -17.19
CA ALA A 626 20.48 2.30 -17.63
C ALA A 626 18.97 2.35 -17.88
N ALA A 627 18.60 2.29 -19.16
CA ALA A 627 17.21 2.17 -19.56
C ALA A 627 16.64 0.88 -18.97
N ALA A 628 15.37 0.91 -18.56
CA ALA A 628 14.67 -0.35 -18.41
C ALA A 628 14.79 -1.09 -19.75
N PRO A 629 15.19 -2.38 -19.77
CA PRO A 629 15.22 -3.14 -21.01
C PRO A 629 13.86 -2.94 -21.66
N ALA A 630 13.84 -2.49 -22.92
CA ALA A 630 12.60 -2.33 -23.65
C ALA A 630 11.86 -3.64 -23.46
N ILE A 631 10.69 -3.60 -22.80
CA ILE A 631 9.86 -4.79 -22.65
C ILE A 631 9.55 -5.15 -24.10
N THR A 632 10.30 -6.09 -24.66
CA THR A 632 10.00 -6.69 -25.94
C THR A 632 8.67 -7.35 -25.68
N ARG A 633 7.59 -6.62 -25.97
CA ARG A 633 6.24 -7.15 -25.90
C ARG A 633 6.25 -8.26 -26.93
N HIS A 634 6.57 -9.47 -26.50
CA HIS A 634 6.19 -10.67 -27.21
C HIS A 634 4.70 -10.49 -27.42
N ALA A 635 4.31 -10.27 -28.68
CA ALA A 635 2.91 -10.13 -29.04
C ALA A 635 2.22 -11.35 -28.47
N VAL A 636 1.42 -11.16 -27.41
CA VAL A 636 0.55 -12.21 -26.92
C VAL A 636 -0.40 -12.45 -28.08
N PRO A 637 -0.39 -13.63 -28.73
CA PRO A 637 -1.35 -13.91 -29.77
C PRO A 637 -2.73 -13.79 -29.13
N VAL A 638 -3.52 -12.84 -29.62
CA VAL A 638 -4.93 -12.73 -29.27
C VAL A 638 -5.58 -13.99 -29.84
N PHE A 639 -5.91 -14.94 -28.97
CA PHE A 639 -6.73 -16.11 -29.31
C PHE A 639 -8.20 -15.79 -29.19
#